data_AF-A0A8C1T8N1-F1
#
_entry.id   AF-A0A8C1T8N1-F1
#
_cell.length_a   1.000
_cell.length_b   1.000
_cell.length_c   1.000
_cell.angle_alpha   90.00
_cell.angle_beta   90.00
_cell.angle_gamma   90.00
#
_symmetry.space_group_name_H-M   'P 1'
#
loop_
_entity.id
_entity.type
_entity.pdbx_description
1 polymer ?
#
loop_
_entity_poly.entity_id
_entity_poly.type
_entity_poly.pdbx_seq_one_letter_code
_entity_poly.pdbx_strand_id
1 'polypeptide(L)' 'MEFHIRHTWDSLPVDHEPVKIRFSPGEDGLLMQVTAPFFNDPPAPAGPPG' A
#
# COMPACT_ATOMS: atom_id res chain seq x y z
N MET A 1 12.95 -11.58 -5.84
CA MET A 1 11.60 -12.04 -6.27
C MET A 1 10.64 -10.88 -6.11
N GLU A 2 9.72 -10.65 -7.04
CA GLU A 2 8.80 -9.49 -7.01
C GLU A 2 7.35 -9.94 -7.24
N PHE A 3 6.44 -9.37 -6.47
CA PHE A 3 5.00 -9.62 -6.53
C PHE A 3 4.23 -8.31 -6.56
N HIS A 4 3.00 -8.38 -7.09
CA HIS A 4 2.10 -7.24 -7.17
C HIS A 4 0.73 -7.62 -6.61
N ILE A 5 0.20 -6.79 -5.70
CA ILE A 5 -1.20 -6.89 -5.25
C ILE A 5 -2.03 -6.00 -6.18
N ARG A 6 -2.81 -6.65 -7.04
CA ARG A 6 -3.63 -6.00 -8.08
C ARG A 6 -5.13 -6.17 -7.88
N HIS A 7 -5.53 -7.01 -6.93
CA HIS A 7 -6.92 -7.36 -6.70
C HIS A 7 -7.29 -7.20 -5.23
N THR A 8 -8.52 -6.79 -4.99
CA THR A 8 -9.19 -6.81 -3.69
C THR A 8 -9.54 -8.25 -3.30
N TRP A 9 -10.02 -8.43 -2.07
CA TRP A 9 -10.35 -9.73 -1.50
C TRP A 9 -11.44 -10.48 -2.28
N ASP A 10 -12.32 -9.76 -2.97
CA ASP A 10 -13.39 -10.27 -3.83
C ASP A 10 -12.97 -10.39 -5.31
N SER A 11 -11.65 -10.39 -5.57
CA SER A 11 -11.05 -10.55 -6.90
C SER A 11 -11.33 -9.42 -7.89
N LEU A 12 -11.91 -8.29 -7.45
CA LEU A 12 -12.02 -7.10 -8.27
C LEU A 12 -10.65 -6.41 -8.38
N PRO A 13 -10.35 -5.72 -9.49
CA PRO A 13 -9.12 -4.94 -9.61
C PRO A 13 -9.12 -3.78 -8.62
N VAL A 14 -7.95 -3.45 -8.08
CA VAL A 14 -7.76 -2.22 -7.28
C VAL A 14 -7.91 -0.97 -8.16
N ASP A 15 -8.40 0.13 -7.59
CA ASP A 15 -8.66 1.40 -8.28
C ASP A 15 -7.48 2.40 -8.20
N HIS A 16 -6.32 1.92 -7.75
CA HIS A 16 -5.09 2.68 -7.57
C HIS A 16 -3.87 1.92 -8.12
N GLU A 17 -2.68 2.53 -8.08
CA GLU A 17 -1.44 1.86 -8.46
C GLU A 17 -1.20 0.59 -7.61
N PRO A 18 -0.92 -0.58 -8.21
CA PRO A 18 -0.70 -1.83 -7.47
C PRO A 18 0.41 -1.74 -6.42
N VAL A 19 0.21 -2.40 -5.28
CA VAL A 19 1.26 -2.55 -4.26
C VAL A 19 2.33 -3.50 -4.77
N LYS A 20 3.59 -3.11 -4.68
CA LYS A 20 4.76 -3.91 -5.06
C LYS A 20 5.43 -4.49 -3.83
N ILE A 21 5.71 -5.78 -3.83
CA ILE A 21 6.45 -6.48 -2.79
C ILE A 21 7.69 -7.09 -3.42
N ARG A 22 8.88 -6.73 -2.93
CA ARG A 22 10.15 -7.27 -3.37
C ARG A 22 10.83 -8.01 -2.23
N PHE A 23 11.22 -9.25 -2.50
CA PHE A 23 12.05 -10.06 -1.63
C PHE A 23 13.48 -10.16 -2.16
N SER A 24 14.45 -10.00 -1.28
CA SER A 24 15.88 -10.22 -1.53
C SER A 24 16.57 -10.82 -0.29
N PRO A 25 17.72 -11.49 -0.45
CA PRO A 25 18.55 -11.83 0.71
C PRO A 25 18.89 -10.57 1.53
N GLY A 26 18.83 -10.69 2.85
CA GLY A 26 19.34 -9.73 3.83
C GLY A 26 20.50 -10.36 4.63
N GLU A 27 21.15 -9.56 5.48
CA GLU A 27 22.35 -9.97 6.23
C GLU A 27 22.17 -11.27 7.03
N ASP A 28 21.01 -11.44 7.69
CA ASP A 28 20.66 -12.65 8.44
C ASP A 28 19.25 -13.19 8.09
N GLY A 29 18.81 -13.01 6.85
CA GLY A 29 17.47 -13.51 6.47
C GLY A 29 16.94 -12.98 5.15
N LEU A 30 15.64 -12.71 5.14
CA LEU A 30 14.91 -12.22 3.97
C LEU A 30 14.53 -10.75 4.17
N LEU A 31 15.02 -9.86 3.31
CA LEU A 31 14.55 -8.49 3.24
C LEU A 31 13.26 -8.45 2.40
N MET A 32 12.19 -7.91 2.99
CA MET A 32 10.94 -7.61 2.28
C MET A 32 10.78 -6.10 2.16
N GLN A 33 10.72 -5.59 0.93
CA GLN A 33 10.43 -4.20 0.62
C GLN A 33 9.01 -4.09 0.09
N VAL A 34 8.23 -3.15 0.64
CA VAL A 34 6.87 -2.85 0.20
C VAL A 34 6.81 -1.44 -0.35
N THR A 35 6.23 -1.26 -1.53
CA THR A 35 5.99 0.05 -2.15
C THR A 35 4.51 0.15 -2.49
N ALA A 36 3.84 1.16 -1.92
CA ALA A 36 2.40 1.37 -2.05
C ALA A 36 2.08 2.87 -2.17
N PRO A 37 0.94 3.23 -2.78
CA PRO A 37 0.39 4.58 -2.66
C PRO A 37 0.15 4.96 -1.19
N PHE A 38 0.37 6.23 -0.86
CA PHE A 38 0.01 6.79 0.44
C PHE A 38 -1.32 7.53 0.31
N PHE A 39 -2.34 7.07 1.03
CA PHE A 39 -3.64 7.72 1.10
C PHE A 39 -3.68 8.60 2.35
N ASN A 40 -3.67 9.91 2.16
CA ASN A 40 -3.81 10.86 3.26
C ASN A 40 -5.19 10.69 3.92
N ASP A 41 -5.26 11.04 5.20
CA ASP A 41 -6.55 11.21 5.86
C ASP A 41 -7.36 12.31 5.16
N PRO A 42 -8.70 12.15 5.06
CA PRO A 42 -9.54 13.24 4.61
C PRO A 42 -9.38 14.43 5.57
N PRO A 43 -9.53 15.68 5.07
CA PRO A 43 -9.46 16.86 5.91
C PRO A 43 -10.50 16.78 7.04
N ALA A 44 -10.13 17.31 8.21
CA ALA A 44 -11.04 17.40 9.34
C ALA A 44 -12.34 18.15 8.93
N PRO A 45 -13.51 17.72 9.40
CA PRO A 45 -14.74 18.48 9.21
C PRO A 45 -14.61 19.90 9.76
N ALA A 46 -15.31 20.87 9.14
CA ALA A 46 -15.34 22.24 9.65
C ALA A 46 -15.90 22.28 11.08
N GLY A 47 -15.20 22.96 11.98
CA GLY A 47 -15.69 23.23 13.34
C GLY A 47 -16.79 24.30 13.38
N PRO A 48 -17.55 24.41 14.48
CA PRO A 48 -18.49 25.50 14.66
C PRO A 48 -17.78 26.87 14.68
N PRO A 49 -18.46 27.97 14.29
CA PRO A 49 -17.94 29.32 14.48
C PRO A 49 -17.60 29.60 15.95
N GLY A 50 -16.55 30.39 16.19
CA GLY A 50 -16.13 30.85 17.52
C GLY A 50 -16.98 31.98 18.07
#